data_AF-A0A622MN19-F1
#
_entry.id   AF-A0A622MN19-F1
#
_cell.length_a   1.000
_cell.length_b   1.000
_cell.length_c   1.000
_cell.angle_alpha   90.00
_cell.angle_beta   90.00
_cell.angle_gamma   90.00
#
_symmetry.space_group_name_H-M   'P 1'
#
loop_
_entity.id
_entity.type
_entity.pdbx_description
1 polymer ?
#
loop_
_entity_poly.entity_id
_entity_poly.type
_entity_poly.pdbx_seq_one_letter_code
_entity_poly.pdbx_strand_id
1 'polypeptide(L)' 'MIFTPTQKELFNKNIEALSNILLKESLKEIKSSKFELILGKDNLDINLKDTSDNTFLYENVI' A
#
# COMPACT_ATOMS: atom_id res chain seq x y z
N MET A 1 9.08 2.28 -7.17
CA MET A 1 8.08 1.20 -6.96
C MET A 1 7.40 0.91 -8.28
N ILE A 2 7.11 -0.36 -8.60
CA ILE A 2 6.35 -0.75 -9.79
C ILE A 2 4.99 -1.25 -9.32
N PHE A 3 3.94 -0.43 -9.51
CA PHE A 3 2.57 -0.83 -9.21
C PHE A 3 1.95 -1.57 -10.39
N THR A 4 1.23 -2.66 -10.10
CA THR A 4 0.35 -3.28 -11.09
C THR A 4 -0.77 -2.29 -11.50
N PRO A 5 -1.37 -2.43 -12.68
CA PRO A 5 -2.50 -1.59 -13.08
C PRO A 5 -3.63 -1.56 -12.04
N THR A 6 -3.96 -2.72 -11.45
CA THR A 6 -4.98 -2.84 -10.39
C THR A 6 -4.59 -2.07 -9.13
N GLN A 7 -3.33 -2.14 -8.71
CA GLN A 7 -2.85 -1.37 -7.54
C GLN A 7 -2.92 0.14 -7.79
N LYS A 8 -2.62 0.61 -9.02
CA LYS A 8 -2.76 2.03 -9.38
C LYS A 8 -4.22 2.49 -9.36
N GLU A 9 -5.13 1.68 -9.89
CA GLU A 9 -6.56 2.00 -9.87
C GLU A 9 -7.10 2.08 -8.44
N LEU A 10 -6.75 1.11 -7.59
CA LEU A 10 -7.14 1.10 -6.19
C LEU A 10 -6.58 2.30 -5.43
N PHE A 11 -5.30 2.64 -5.66
CA PHE A 11 -4.68 3.81 -5.06
C PHE A 11 -5.45 5.09 -5.43
N ASN A 12 -5.76 5.29 -6.71
CA ASN A 12 -6.49 6.48 -7.16
C ASN A 12 -7.91 6.54 -6.56
N LYS A 13 -8.64 5.42 -6.52
CA LYS A 13 -9.96 5.35 -5.86
C LYS A 13 -9.89 5.73 -4.39
N ASN A 14 -8.89 5.23 -3.67
CA ASN A 14 -8.68 5.56 -2.26
C ASN A 14 -8.33 7.04 -2.07
N ILE A 15 -7.46 7.59 -2.93
CA ILE A 15 -7.09 9.02 -2.94
C ILE A 15 -8.31 9.91 -3.19
N GLU A 16 -9.22 9.51 -4.07
CA GLU A 16 -10.45 10.24 -4.36
C GLU A 16 -11.46 10.19 -3.22
N ALA A 17 -11.49 9.09 -2.45
CA ALA A 17 -12.37 8.93 -1.29
C ALA A 17 -11.98 9.80 -0.08
N LEU A 18 -10.75 10.32 -0.02
CA LEU A 18 -10.29 11.17 1.08
C LEU A 18 -10.87 12.58 0.97
N SER A 19 -11.56 13.04 2.03
CA SER A 19 -12.04 14.43 2.14
C SER A 19 -10.95 15.43 2.51
N ASN A 20 -9.83 14.97 3.08
CA ASN A 20 -8.74 15.85 3.51
C ASN A 20 -7.81 16.18 2.32
N ILE A 21 -7.89 17.41 1.83
CA ILE A 21 -7.15 17.89 0.65
C ILE A 21 -5.63 17.87 0.88
N LEU A 22 -5.15 18.33 2.04
CA LEU A 22 -3.71 18.37 2.32
C LEU A 22 -3.12 16.96 2.35
N LEU A 23 -3.82 16.03 3.02
CA LEU A 23 -3.45 14.62 3.03
C LEU A 23 -3.42 14.02 1.62
N LYS A 24 -4.43 14.34 0.79
CA LYS A 24 -4.53 13.86 -0.60
C LYS A 24 -3.30 14.24 -1.42
N GLU A 25 -2.87 15.49 -1.32
CA GLU A 25 -1.69 15.97 -2.06
C GLU A 25 -0.40 15.35 -1.51
N SER A 26 -0.23 15.28 -0.19
CA SER A 26 0.94 14.63 0.41
C SER A 26 1.08 13.16 0.01
N LEU A 27 -0.01 12.41 -0.08
CA LEU A 27 0.02 10.99 -0.48
C LEU A 27 0.40 10.80 -1.96
N LYS A 28 0.00 11.72 -2.86
CA LYS A 28 0.38 11.67 -4.29
C LYS A 28 1.87 11.94 -4.53
N GLU A 29 2.53 12.63 -3.61
CA GLU A 29 3.95 12.96 -3.72
C GLU A 29 4.87 11.79 -3.34
N ILE A 30 4.35 10.76 -2.66
CA ILE A 30 5.11 9.58 -2.27
C ILE A 30 5.69 8.89 -3.52
N LYS A 31 7.03 8.85 -3.63
CA LYS A 31 7.75 8.19 -4.74
C LYS A 31 8.28 6.80 -4.38
N SER A 32 8.48 6.56 -3.09
CA SER A 32 9.00 5.32 -2.55
C SER A 32 8.42 5.06 -1.16
N SER A 33 8.38 3.78 -0.80
CA SER A 33 8.15 3.34 0.57
C SER A 33 9.21 2.28 0.88
N LYS A 34 9.52 2.14 2.17
CA LYS A 34 10.31 1.01 2.66
C LYS A 34 9.48 -0.27 2.75
N PHE A 35 8.17 -0.21 2.51
CA PHE A 35 7.28 -1.37 2.59
C PHE A 35 6.76 -1.81 1.21
N GLU A 36 6.66 -3.12 1.02
CA GLU A 36 5.96 -3.78 -0.08
C GLU A 36 4.62 -4.35 0.43
N LEU A 37 3.55 -4.17 -0.35
CA LEU A 37 2.24 -4.77 -0.05
C LEU A 37 2.24 -6.25 -0.45
N ILE A 38 1.96 -7.12 0.51
CA ILE A 38 1.81 -8.55 0.32
C ILE A 38 0.34 -8.91 0.50
N LEU A 39 -0.23 -9.55 -0.51
CA LEU A 39 -1.60 -10.08 -0.48
C LEU A 39 -1.53 -11.59 -0.30
N GLY A 40 -2.32 -12.13 0.63
CA GLY A 40 -2.50 -13.56 0.84
C GLY A 40 -3.48 -14.16 -0.17
N LYS A 41 -4.10 -15.28 0.22
CA LYS A 41 -5.02 -15.99 -0.66
C LYS A 41 -6.34 -15.23 -0.79
N ASP A 42 -6.86 -14.72 0.32
CA ASP A 42 -8.00 -13.81 0.32
C ASP A 42 -7.50 -12.37 0.17
N ASN A 43 -8.23 -11.54 -0.58
CA ASN A 43 -7.84 -10.14 -0.80
C ASN A 43 -7.86 -9.30 0.49
N LEU A 44 -8.42 -9.84 1.59
CA LEU A 44 -8.39 -9.24 2.93
C LEU A 44 -7.18 -9.69 3.75
N ASP A 45 -6.46 -10.73 3.33
CA ASP A 45 -5.21 -11.16 3.93
C ASP A 45 -4.11 -10.20 3.47
N ILE A 46 -3.97 -9.08 4.17
CA ILE A 46 -2.98 -8.06 3.81
C ILE A 46 -1.82 -8.07 4.80
N ASN A 47 -0.61 -7.89 4.28
CA ASN A 47 0.56 -7.64 5.09
C ASN A 47 1.48 -6.61 4.41
N LEU A 48 2.39 -6.06 5.19
CA LEU A 48 3.43 -5.17 4.70
C LEU A 48 4.77 -5.82 5.00
N LYS A 49 5.61 -5.95 3.99
CA LYS A 49 6.96 -6.47 4.13
C LYS A 49 7.95 -5.31 4.08
N ASP A 50 8.77 -5.15 5.11
CA ASP A 50 9.86 -4.17 5.09
C ASP A 50 10.93 -4.64 4.10
N THR A 51 11.24 -3.79 3.13
CA THR A 51 12.18 -4.06 2.04
C THR A 51 13.64 -3.96 2.48
N SER A 52 13.91 -3.40 3.66
CA SER A 52 15.27 -3.28 4.19
C SER A 52 15.76 -4.56 4.85
N ASP A 53 14.90 -5.29 5.57
CA ASP A 53 15.26 -6.49 6.33
C ASP A 53 14.38 -7.71 6.03
N ASN A 54 13.41 -7.59 5.11
CA ASN A 54 12.46 -8.62 4.70
C ASN A 54 11.50 -9.08 5.81
N THR A 55 11.38 -8.35 6.91
CA THR A 55 10.43 -8.66 7.98
C THR A 55 9.01 -8.31 7.56
N PHE A 56 8.04 -9.06 8.07
CA PHE A 56 6.62 -8.74 7.92
C PHE A 56 6.15 -7.90 9.10
N LEU A 57 5.24 -6.96 8.83
CA LEU A 57 4.64 -6.14 9.88
C LEU A 57 3.79 -6.98 10.83
N TYR A 58 3.07 -7.97 10.30
CA TYR A 58 2.31 -8.94 11.08
C TYR A 58 2.94 -10.32 10.96
N GLU A 59 3.26 -10.94 12.09
CA GLU A 59 3.80 -12.30 12.15
C GLU A 59 2.74 -13.36 11.78
N ASN A 60 1.48 -13.09 12.12
CA ASN A 60 0.35 -13.95 11.78
C ASN A 60 -0.46 -13.34 10.65
N VAL A 61 -0.33 -13.90 9.45
CA VAL A 61 -1.05 -13.50 8.23
C VAL A 61 -2.24 -14.42 7.94
N ILE A 62 -2.65 -15.21 8.93
CA ILE A 62 -3.63 -16.31 8.83
C ILE A 62 -4.52 -16.30 10.07
#